data_AF-A0A938SKX0-F1
#
_entry.id   AF-A0A938SKX0-F1
#
_cell.length_a   1.000
_cell.length_b   1.000
_cell.length_c   1.000
_cell.angle_alpha   90.00
_cell.angle_beta   90.00
_cell.angle_gamma   90.00
#
_symmetry.space_group_name_H-M   'P 1'
#
loop_
_entity.id
_entity.type
_entity.pdbx_description
1 polymer ?
#
loop_
_entity_poly.entity_id
_entity_poly.type
_entity_poly.pdbx_seq_one_letter_code
_entity_poly.pdbx_strand_id
1 'polypeptide(L)'
;PPSTSSNLAYPPPPRPDHHGLKPWDTDVPFSFPSASSTELPPLVIPRRSHRIRHCQSQGIRGASRDHYTCQYCSRQPGSEELTIDHVVPRAQGGESRWDNCVLACLTCNKRKADRTPEQAGMRLRGAPVQPTWSPLYAAHELRIKSWSKFVSEAYWNVELAK
;
A
#
# COMPACT_ATOMS: atom_id res chain seq x y z
N PRO A 1 -5.90 -39.82 -41.96
CA PRO A 1 -4.46 -39.50 -41.81
C PRO A 1 -4.26 -38.40 -40.74
N PRO A 2 -3.95 -38.78 -39.48
CA PRO A 2 -3.60 -37.81 -38.46
C PRO A 2 -2.08 -37.61 -38.35
N SER A 3 -1.72 -36.33 -38.45
CA SER A 3 -0.58 -35.61 -37.88
C SER A 3 0.30 -36.37 -36.88
N THR A 4 1.54 -36.64 -37.28
CA THR A 4 2.66 -37.02 -36.40
C THR A 4 3.21 -35.78 -35.69
N SER A 5 3.01 -35.72 -34.37
CA SER A 5 3.66 -34.74 -33.49
C SER A 5 5.06 -35.23 -33.16
N SER A 6 6.09 -34.53 -33.65
CA SER A 6 7.49 -34.73 -33.32
C SER A 6 7.79 -34.16 -31.92
N ASN A 7 8.02 -35.05 -30.95
CA ASN A 7 8.60 -34.69 -29.66
C ASN A 7 10.09 -34.37 -29.85
N LEU A 8 10.44 -33.09 -29.79
CA LEU A 8 11.83 -32.64 -29.65
C LEU A 8 12.23 -32.84 -28.18
N ALA A 9 12.97 -33.91 -27.90
CA ALA A 9 13.63 -34.12 -26.63
C ALA A 9 14.82 -33.14 -26.53
N TYR A 10 14.78 -32.23 -25.55
CA TYR A 10 15.95 -31.41 -25.20
C TYR A 10 17.00 -32.30 -24.50
N PRO A 11 18.29 -32.17 -24.83
CA PRO A 11 19.34 -32.89 -24.12
C PRO A 11 19.49 -32.36 -22.67
N PRO A 12 19.87 -33.21 -21.71
CA PRO A 12 20.13 -32.77 -20.34
C PRO A 12 21.38 -31.86 -20.29
N PRO A 13 21.44 -30.90 -19.35
CA PRO A 13 22.60 -30.03 -19.20
C PRO A 13 23.84 -30.82 -18.74
N PRO A 14 25.06 -30.38 -19.09
CA PRO A 14 26.29 -31.03 -18.67
C PRO A 14 26.47 -30.94 -17.15
N ARG A 15 27.08 -31.97 -16.56
CA ARG A 15 27.46 -31.98 -15.14
C ARG A 15 28.64 -31.03 -14.92
N PRO A 16 28.70 -30.31 -13.80
CA PRO A 16 29.84 -29.45 -13.50
C PRO A 16 31.05 -30.28 -13.07
N ASP A 17 32.20 -29.94 -13.63
CA ASP A 17 33.50 -30.55 -13.34
C ASP A 17 33.97 -30.21 -11.92
N HIS A 18 34.33 -31.24 -11.14
CA HIS A 18 34.80 -31.11 -9.78
C HIS A 18 36.29 -30.76 -9.73
N HIS A 19 36.69 -29.49 -9.78
CA HIS A 19 37.99 -29.06 -9.26
C HIS A 19 37.96 -27.59 -8.80
N GLY A 20 38.17 -27.37 -7.50
CA GLY A 20 38.44 -26.04 -6.94
C GLY A 20 37.59 -25.68 -5.73
N LEU A 21 38.12 -25.99 -4.55
CA LEU A 21 37.92 -25.39 -3.21
C LEU A 21 36.62 -24.60 -2.96
N LYS A 22 35.84 -25.09 -1.99
CA LYS A 22 34.54 -24.55 -1.60
C LYS A 22 34.73 -23.41 -0.57
N PRO A 23 33.90 -22.34 -0.58
CA PRO A 23 34.04 -21.17 0.29
C PRO A 23 33.92 -21.39 1.82
N TRP A 24 33.82 -22.64 2.28
CA TRP A 24 33.62 -23.02 3.68
C TRP A 24 34.76 -23.89 4.23
N ASP A 25 35.96 -23.79 3.64
CA ASP A 25 37.16 -24.32 4.27
C ASP A 25 37.33 -23.64 5.64
N THR A 26 37.00 -24.42 6.67
CA THR A 26 37.17 -24.15 8.08
C THR A 26 38.66 -24.09 8.37
N ASP A 27 39.17 -22.92 8.72
CA ASP A 27 40.21 -22.69 9.74
C ASP A 27 40.61 -21.20 9.75
N VAL A 28 39.78 -20.39 10.39
CA VAL A 28 40.17 -19.06 10.87
C VAL A 28 39.94 -19.05 12.38
N PRO A 29 40.97 -18.90 13.22
CA PRO A 29 40.78 -18.77 14.65
C PRO A 29 40.09 -17.43 14.92
N PHE A 30 38.76 -17.47 15.06
CA PHE A 30 37.94 -16.33 15.42
C PHE A 30 38.20 -16.01 16.90
N SER A 31 39.13 -15.09 17.17
CA SER A 31 39.29 -14.53 18.50
C SER A 31 38.07 -13.64 18.79
N PHE A 32 37.23 -14.04 19.74
CA PHE A 32 36.16 -13.19 20.27
C PHE A 32 36.79 -12.05 21.07
N PRO A 33 36.57 -10.77 20.71
CA PRO A 33 36.85 -9.69 21.64
C PRO A 33 35.87 -9.81 22.81
N SER A 34 36.44 -9.82 24.02
CA SER A 34 35.71 -9.80 25.29
C SER A 34 34.62 -8.73 25.28
N ALA A 35 33.40 -9.13 25.66
CA ALA A 35 32.25 -8.27 25.77
C ALA A 35 32.53 -7.13 26.75
N SER A 36 32.66 -5.91 26.24
CA SER A 36 32.45 -4.70 27.02
C SER A 36 31.53 -3.76 26.27
N SER A 37 30.41 -3.46 26.94
CA SER A 37 29.51 -2.34 26.69
C SER A 37 28.75 -2.32 25.36
N THR A 38 27.61 -3.02 25.34
CA THR A 38 26.54 -2.74 24.38
C THR A 38 25.86 -1.42 24.76
N GLU A 39 26.42 -0.29 24.32
CA GLU A 39 25.61 0.92 24.25
C GLU A 39 24.65 0.78 23.07
N LEU A 40 23.36 0.66 23.38
CA LEU A 40 22.31 0.72 22.37
C LEU A 40 22.45 2.06 21.64
N PRO A 41 22.45 2.09 20.29
CA PRO A 41 22.56 3.34 19.55
C PRO A 41 21.39 4.25 19.95
N PRO A 42 21.62 5.57 20.08
CA PRO A 42 20.59 6.50 20.47
C PRO A 42 19.41 6.37 19.51
N LEU A 43 18.21 6.22 20.06
CA LEU A 43 16.96 6.16 19.31
C LEU A 43 16.83 7.47 18.50
N VAL A 44 17.21 7.44 17.23
CA VAL A 44 16.99 8.55 16.32
C VAL A 44 15.50 8.61 16.04
N ILE A 45 14.77 9.43 16.80
CA ILE A 45 13.39 9.77 16.48
C ILE A 45 13.46 10.74 15.30
N PRO A 46 13.06 10.35 14.08
CA PRO A 46 13.09 11.27 12.96
C PRO A 46 12.18 12.45 13.30
N ARG A 47 12.75 13.66 13.29
CA ARG A 47 11.97 14.91 13.38
C ARG A 47 10.88 14.81 12.32
N ARG A 48 9.62 15.01 12.72
CA ARG A 48 8.44 14.91 11.85
C ARG A 48 8.75 15.65 10.56
N SER A 49 9.14 14.92 9.52
CA SER A 49 9.29 15.49 8.21
C SER A 49 7.91 16.04 7.86
N HIS A 50 7.88 17.17 7.17
CA HIS A 50 6.68 17.65 6.49
C HIS A 50 6.30 16.59 5.45
N ARG A 51 5.80 15.44 5.90
CA ARG A 51 5.30 14.36 5.06
C ARG A 51 4.14 14.99 4.33
N ILE A 52 4.30 15.18 3.03
CA ILE A 52 3.20 15.42 2.10
C ILE A 52 2.18 14.33 2.42
N ARG A 53 1.11 14.71 3.12
CA ARG A 53 0.14 13.75 3.63
C ARG A 53 -0.66 13.27 2.43
N HIS A 54 -0.26 12.12 1.89
CA HIS A 54 -0.94 11.49 0.77
C HIS A 54 -2.37 11.15 1.17
N CYS A 55 -3.35 11.74 0.48
CA CYS A 55 -4.76 11.55 0.79
C CYS A 55 -5.17 10.06 0.71
N GLN A 56 -4.56 9.32 -0.22
CA GLN A 56 -4.83 7.91 -0.46
C GLN A 56 -4.45 6.99 0.71
N SER A 57 -3.40 7.34 1.46
CA SER A 57 -2.93 6.57 2.62
C SER A 57 -3.78 6.78 3.88
N GLN A 58 -4.71 7.74 3.84
CA GLN A 58 -5.46 8.21 5.01
C GLN A 58 -6.95 8.30 4.72
N GLY A 59 -7.49 7.38 3.92
CA GLY A 59 -8.88 7.41 3.46
C GLY A 59 -9.92 7.55 4.58
N ILE A 60 -9.66 6.96 5.76
CA ILE A 60 -10.54 7.08 6.93
C ILE A 60 -10.69 8.52 7.44
N ARG A 61 -9.62 9.33 7.36
CA ARG A 61 -9.64 10.73 7.77
C ARG A 61 -10.43 11.59 6.78
N GLY A 62 -10.33 11.26 5.49
CA GLY A 62 -11.09 11.92 4.42
C GLY A 62 -12.56 11.59 4.51
N ALA A 63 -12.89 10.31 4.73
CA ALA A 63 -14.26 9.86 4.92
C ALA A 63 -14.92 10.54 6.13
N SER A 64 -14.19 10.62 7.25
CA SER A 64 -14.72 11.28 8.45
C SER A 64 -14.85 12.80 8.30
N ARG A 65 -13.89 13.47 7.65
CA ARG A 65 -13.97 14.91 7.27
C ARG A 65 -15.23 15.19 6.47
N ASP A 66 -15.52 14.33 5.50
CA ASP A 66 -16.64 14.49 4.57
C ASP A 66 -17.95 13.87 5.11
N HIS A 67 -17.98 13.48 6.39
CA HIS A 67 -19.13 12.82 7.04
C HIS A 67 -19.71 11.66 6.21
N TYR A 68 -18.83 10.84 5.62
CA TYR A 68 -19.21 9.71 4.75
C TYR A 68 -20.16 10.12 3.61
N THR A 69 -20.07 11.37 3.16
CA THR A 69 -20.97 11.97 2.17
C THR A 69 -20.22 12.26 0.88
N CYS A 70 -20.80 11.89 -0.25
CA CYS A 70 -20.26 12.24 -1.56
C CYS A 70 -20.25 13.76 -1.76
N GLN A 71 -19.08 14.31 -2.07
CA GLN A 71 -18.86 15.76 -2.28
C GLN A 71 -19.46 16.30 -3.59
N TYR A 72 -19.98 15.42 -4.46
CA TYR A 72 -20.61 15.80 -5.72
C TYR A 72 -22.13 15.73 -5.69
N CYS A 73 -22.71 14.64 -5.17
CA CYS A 73 -24.17 14.42 -5.17
C CYS A 73 -24.83 14.57 -3.81
N SER A 74 -24.05 14.79 -2.73
CA SER A 74 -24.54 14.91 -1.36
C SER A 74 -25.19 13.64 -0.77
N ARG A 75 -25.07 12.49 -1.44
CA ARG A 75 -25.61 11.21 -0.95
C ARG A 75 -24.61 10.46 -0.08
N GLN A 76 -25.11 9.58 0.78
CA GLN A 76 -24.34 8.67 1.64
C GLN A 76 -24.67 7.21 1.26
N PRO A 77 -24.09 6.68 0.17
CA PRO A 77 -24.45 5.36 -0.35
C PRO A 77 -23.92 4.16 0.46
N GLY A 78 -23.03 4.39 1.42
CA GLY A 78 -22.35 3.32 2.18
C GLY A 78 -20.83 3.36 2.00
N SER A 79 -20.09 2.79 2.94
CA SER A 79 -18.62 2.84 2.97
C SER A 79 -17.96 2.14 1.78
N GLU A 80 -18.62 1.11 1.25
CA GLU A 80 -18.21 0.25 0.16
C GLU A 80 -18.37 0.90 -1.22
N GLU A 81 -19.27 1.87 -1.33
CA GLU A 81 -19.51 2.64 -2.56
C GLU A 81 -18.84 4.02 -2.54
N LEU A 82 -18.11 4.35 -1.47
CA LEU A 82 -17.36 5.59 -1.34
C LEU A 82 -15.89 5.38 -1.70
N THR A 83 -15.37 6.30 -2.49
CA THR A 83 -14.00 6.31 -2.99
C THR A 83 -13.39 7.69 -2.81
N ILE A 84 -12.06 7.76 -2.88
CA ILE A 84 -11.35 9.04 -2.91
C ILE A 84 -11.17 9.43 -4.38
N ASP A 85 -11.59 10.62 -4.74
CA ASP A 85 -11.41 11.20 -6.07
C ASP A 85 -10.53 12.45 -6.01
N HIS A 86 -9.74 12.64 -7.06
CA HIS A 86 -8.90 13.82 -7.24
C HIS A 86 -9.68 14.89 -7.99
N VAL A 87 -9.90 16.06 -7.38
CA VAL A 87 -10.60 17.19 -7.99
C VAL A 87 -9.97 17.52 -9.36
N VAL A 88 -8.65 17.75 -9.39
CA VAL A 88 -7.84 17.74 -10.59
C VAL A 88 -7.32 16.32 -10.82
N PRO A 89 -7.70 15.63 -11.92
CA PRO A 89 -7.26 14.27 -12.20
C PRO A 89 -5.74 14.16 -12.33
N ARG A 90 -5.18 13.00 -11.98
CA ARG A 90 -3.74 12.72 -12.17
C ARG A 90 -3.29 12.85 -13.62
N ALA A 91 -4.15 12.48 -14.57
CA ALA A 91 -3.88 12.65 -16.00
C ALA A 91 -3.68 14.11 -16.42
N GLN A 92 -4.19 15.07 -15.64
CA GLN A 92 -4.02 16.51 -15.84
C GLN A 92 -2.99 17.11 -14.87
N GLY A 93 -2.16 16.29 -14.20
CA GLY A 93 -1.12 16.74 -13.28
C GLY A 93 -1.57 16.94 -11.83
N GLY A 94 -2.77 16.50 -11.45
CA GLY A 94 -3.27 16.65 -10.09
C GLY A 94 -2.49 15.86 -9.04
N GLU A 95 -2.04 16.54 -7.98
CA GLU A 95 -1.30 15.92 -6.88
C GLU A 95 -2.22 15.11 -5.95
N SER A 96 -1.68 14.07 -5.30
CA SER A 96 -2.43 13.23 -4.34
C SER A 96 -2.44 13.80 -2.93
N ARG A 97 -2.81 15.07 -2.81
CA ARG A 97 -2.80 15.85 -1.57
C ARG A 97 -4.21 16.18 -1.11
N TRP A 98 -4.34 16.52 0.17
CA TRP A 98 -5.64 16.73 0.81
C TRP A 98 -6.46 17.88 0.23
N ASP A 99 -5.79 18.88 -0.31
CA ASP A 99 -6.29 20.05 -1.04
C ASP A 99 -6.72 19.72 -2.48
N ASN A 100 -6.53 18.47 -2.93
CA ASN A 100 -6.99 17.99 -4.22
C ASN A 100 -7.86 16.72 -4.10
N CYS A 101 -8.09 16.19 -2.90
CA CYS A 101 -8.81 14.93 -2.72
C CYS A 101 -10.13 15.11 -1.95
N VAL A 102 -11.19 14.53 -2.50
CA VAL A 102 -12.55 14.53 -1.94
C VAL A 102 -13.14 13.12 -1.87
N LEU A 103 -14.12 12.92 -0.99
CA LEU A 103 -14.90 11.69 -0.99
C LEU A 103 -15.98 11.73 -2.07
N ALA A 104 -16.05 10.69 -2.89
CA ALA A 104 -16.99 10.57 -4.00
C ALA A 104 -17.59 9.16 -4.07
N CYS A 105 -18.89 9.06 -4.38
CA CYS A 105 -19.48 7.76 -4.66
C CYS A 105 -18.99 7.20 -6.00
N LEU A 106 -19.02 5.88 -6.18
CA LEU A 106 -18.59 5.21 -7.41
C LEU A 106 -19.26 5.78 -8.67
N THR A 107 -20.56 6.08 -8.62
CA THR A 107 -21.29 6.65 -9.77
C THR A 107 -20.79 8.04 -10.15
N CYS A 108 -20.57 8.92 -9.17
CA CYS A 108 -20.06 10.27 -9.40
C CYS A 108 -18.60 10.25 -9.84
N ASN A 109 -17.78 9.42 -9.18
CA ASN A 109 -16.37 9.26 -9.53
C ASN A 109 -16.23 8.77 -10.98
N LYS A 110 -16.99 7.74 -11.37
CA LYS A 110 -17.03 7.24 -12.75
C LYS A 110 -17.55 8.28 -13.74
N ARG A 111 -18.57 9.08 -13.36
CA ARG A 111 -19.08 10.16 -14.20
C ARG A 111 -18.02 11.23 -14.43
N LYS A 112 -17.25 11.60 -13.41
CA LYS A 112 -16.17 12.59 -13.54
C LYS A 112 -15.03 12.04 -14.39
N ALA A 113 -14.52 10.84 -14.07
CA ALA A 113 -13.37 10.22 -14.73
C ALA A 113 -12.16 11.17 -14.75
N ASP A 114 -11.45 11.26 -15.88
CA ASP A 114 -10.26 12.10 -16.07
C ASP A 114 -10.58 13.58 -16.37
N ARG A 115 -11.75 14.05 -15.95
CA ARG A 115 -12.18 15.46 -16.08
C ARG A 115 -12.16 16.18 -14.74
N THR A 116 -12.03 17.50 -14.77
CA THR A 116 -12.30 18.35 -13.60
C THR A 116 -13.82 18.41 -13.32
N PRO A 117 -14.27 18.80 -12.12
CA PRO A 117 -15.69 18.95 -11.83
C PRO A 117 -16.38 19.88 -12.83
N GLU A 118 -15.74 20.99 -13.21
CA GLU A 118 -16.25 21.96 -14.18
C GLU A 118 -16.45 21.31 -15.56
N GLN A 119 -15.45 20.57 -16.04
CA GLN A 119 -15.50 19.83 -17.31
C GLN A 119 -16.57 18.73 -17.30
N ALA A 120 -16.85 18.13 -16.14
CA ALA A 120 -17.87 17.10 -15.97
C ALA A 120 -19.28 17.67 -15.68
N GLY A 121 -19.44 19.00 -15.59
CA GLY A 121 -20.70 19.64 -15.20
C GLY A 121 -21.12 19.31 -13.76
N MET A 122 -20.14 19.06 -12.89
CA MET A 122 -20.33 18.67 -11.51
C MET A 122 -19.89 19.81 -10.60
N ARG A 123 -20.65 20.04 -9.52
CA ARG A 123 -20.30 21.03 -8.51
C ARG A 123 -19.78 20.33 -7.28
N LEU A 124 -18.70 20.86 -6.73
CA LEU A 124 -18.16 20.45 -5.44
C LEU A 124 -18.97 21.12 -4.33
N ARG A 125 -19.34 20.40 -3.28
CA ARG A 125 -20.06 20.99 -2.14
C ARG A 125 -19.19 21.92 -1.29
N GLY A 126 -17.92 21.57 -1.12
CA GLY A 126 -16.96 22.34 -0.33
C GLY A 126 -15.55 22.09 -0.81
N ALA A 127 -14.68 23.08 -0.63
CA ALA A 127 -13.29 22.97 -1.02
C ALA A 127 -12.60 21.84 -0.23
N PRO A 128 -11.75 21.02 -0.88
CA PRO A 128 -10.95 20.02 -0.20
C PRO A 128 -9.97 20.70 0.77
N VAL A 129 -10.08 20.41 2.07
CA VAL A 129 -9.18 20.92 3.10
C VAL A 129 -8.54 19.75 3.83
N GLN A 130 -7.30 19.95 4.28
CA GLN A 130 -6.62 18.96 5.10
C GLN A 130 -7.37 18.73 6.43
N PRO A 131 -7.74 17.49 6.75
CA PRO A 131 -8.36 17.20 8.04
C PRO A 131 -7.37 17.47 9.17
N THR A 132 -7.84 18.17 10.19
CA THR A 132 -7.11 18.35 11.45
C THR A 132 -6.91 16.99 12.11
N TRP A 133 -5.73 16.75 12.67
CA TRP A 133 -5.51 15.51 13.41
C TRP A 133 -6.37 15.52 14.68
N SER A 134 -7.12 14.44 14.92
CA SER A 134 -7.87 14.21 16.15
C SER A 134 -7.56 12.80 16.67
N PRO A 135 -7.35 12.61 17.99
CA PRO A 135 -7.16 11.29 18.59
C PRO A 135 -8.32 10.32 18.27
N LEU A 136 -9.52 10.84 18.06
CA LEU A 136 -10.71 10.05 17.74
C LEU A 136 -10.56 9.27 16.41
N TYR A 137 -9.79 9.78 15.45
CA TYR A 137 -9.53 9.06 14.19
C TYR A 137 -8.58 7.88 14.36
N ALA A 138 -7.74 7.87 15.40
CA ALA A 138 -6.85 6.75 15.71
C ALA A 138 -7.60 5.61 16.41
N ALA A 139 -8.66 5.94 17.16
CA ALA A 139 -9.49 4.94 17.82
C ALA A 139 -10.34 4.13 16.84
N HIS A 140 -10.62 4.67 15.65
CA HIS A 140 -11.31 3.96 14.57
C HIS A 140 -10.34 3.08 13.77
N GLU A 141 -9.51 2.29 14.46
CA GLU A 141 -9.00 1.04 13.89
C GLU A 141 -10.20 0.13 13.69
N LEU A 142 -10.89 0.32 12.57
CA LEU A 142 -11.77 -0.70 12.02
C LEU A 142 -10.88 -1.91 11.75
N ARG A 143 -10.75 -2.74 12.78
CA ARG A 143 -10.23 -4.10 12.69
C ARG A 143 -11.03 -4.76 11.59
N ILE A 144 -10.46 -4.80 10.39
CA ILE A 144 -11.17 -5.28 9.21
C ILE A 144 -11.47 -6.75 9.50
N LYS A 145 -12.72 -7.06 9.87
CA LYS A 145 -13.13 -8.43 10.22
C LYS A 145 -12.84 -9.40 9.09
N SER A 146 -12.76 -8.95 7.84
CA SER A 146 -12.42 -9.79 6.68
C SER A 146 -10.95 -10.15 6.55
N TRP A 147 -10.01 -9.42 7.19
CA TRP A 147 -8.58 -9.79 7.17
C TRP A 147 -8.28 -11.02 8.01
N SER A 148 -9.18 -11.40 8.93
CA SER A 148 -9.08 -12.69 9.64
C SER A 148 -9.13 -13.89 8.67
N LYS A 149 -9.68 -13.71 7.46
CA LYS A 149 -9.69 -14.76 6.42
C LYS A 149 -8.31 -14.98 5.80
N PHE A 150 -7.43 -13.97 5.84
CA PHE A 150 -6.11 -14.00 5.21
C PHE A 150 -4.99 -14.25 6.23
N VAL A 151 -5.21 -13.93 7.51
CA VAL A 151 -4.31 -14.27 8.61
C VAL A 151 -4.83 -15.54 9.27
N SER A 152 -4.63 -16.71 8.64
CA SER A 152 -4.91 -17.99 9.30
C SER A 152 -3.83 -18.26 10.35
N GLU A 153 -4.17 -18.93 11.46
CA GLU A 153 -3.19 -19.41 12.45
C GLU A 153 -2.11 -20.30 11.81
N ALA A 154 -2.44 -20.97 10.69
CA ALA A 154 -1.49 -21.76 9.93
C ALA A 154 -0.33 -20.90 9.37
N TYR A 155 -0.55 -19.62 9.04
CA TYR A 155 0.55 -18.75 8.59
C TYR A 155 1.61 -18.53 9.67
N TRP A 156 1.22 -18.51 10.95
CA TRP A 156 2.14 -18.33 12.07
C TRP A 156 2.81 -19.62 12.54
N ASN A 157 2.17 -20.77 12.29
CA ASN A 157 2.62 -22.07 12.80
C ASN A 157 3.33 -22.94 11.74
N VAL A 158 3.64 -22.40 10.56
CA VAL A 158 4.46 -23.10 9.57
C VAL A 158 5.93 -22.82 9.86
N GLU A 159 6.67 -23.85 10.28
CA GLU A 159 8.13 -23.81 10.28
C GLU A 159 8.61 -23.65 8.84
N LEU A 160 9.24 -22.51 8.53
CA LEU A 160 9.92 -22.32 7.27
C LEU A 160 11.15 -23.24 7.28
N ALA A 161 11.01 -24.41 6.64
CA ALA A 161 12.14 -25.31 6.42
C ALA A 161 13.24 -24.54 5.67
N LYS A 162 14.43 -24.53 6.27
CA LYS A 162 15.62 -23.87 5.74
C LYS A 162 16.24 -24.63 4.58
#